data_AF-A0A936CNC7-F1
#
_entry.id   AF-A0A936CNC7-F1
#
_cell.length_a   1.000
_cell.length_b   1.000
_cell.length_c   1.000
_cell.angle_alpha   90.00
_cell.angle_beta   90.00
_cell.angle_gamma   90.00
#
_symmetry.space_group_name_H-M   'P 1'
#
loop_
_entity.id
_entity.type
_entity.pdbx_description
1 polymer ?
#
loop_
_entity_poly.entity_id
_entity_poly.type
_entity_poly.pdbx_seq_one_letter_code
_entity_poly.pdbx_strand_id
1 'polypeptide(L)'
;MKTRILQLALVFLSISSCANVNKMMEKGNYDGAISKLVKSLAGKKNKDQEKVIALEYAFKKAQQRDLRTIAAYQQDLKSADWENIYAVYYKIHNRQISIEPLLPLVSEEGYQATFDFVDTEVRLRQAKNETVEYYYQSAVEKLEKSRKNKEKSLARSAYDDLIKIDQLSAKYKDCDQLRKIAIERGAEHFLVKMVNQSQTIMPQKFEEDLLDFSIQDINKLFKVYHTYYSSEIDYDFIIRMNIRNIQFSPEREKSRVYEDIFEETIEKEQNHKSERDTISKEKTEKLTVRHTATIEEVLQQKTVALTGDVEWFNVSNNEVYYSRPVEVEAVYENIYGRLIKGDRKYLNDDTKQKLSRNPRPFPTHEEMLHDAGIQLKKKMKGIIFDKES
;
A
#
# COMPACT_ATOMS: atom_id res chain seq x y z
N MET A 1 11.90 6.08 -61.18
CA MET A 1 11.94 7.00 -60.00
C MET A 1 11.72 6.30 -58.67
N LYS A 2 10.75 5.38 -58.54
CA LYS A 2 10.45 4.68 -57.26
C LYS A 2 11.63 3.86 -56.67
N THR A 3 12.47 3.25 -57.51
CA THR A 3 13.64 2.47 -57.08
C THR A 3 14.80 3.33 -56.54
N ARG A 4 14.95 4.57 -57.02
CA ARG A 4 15.98 5.51 -56.52
C ARG A 4 15.58 6.17 -55.19
N ILE A 5 14.28 6.34 -54.94
CA ILE A 5 13.75 6.87 -53.67
C ILE A 5 13.89 5.83 -52.55
N LEU A 6 13.71 4.53 -52.87
CA LEU A 6 13.91 3.45 -51.89
C LEU A 6 15.38 3.28 -51.48
N GLN A 7 16.32 3.50 -52.42
CA GLN A 7 17.76 3.50 -52.13
C GLN A 7 18.19 4.73 -51.31
N LEU A 8 17.59 5.90 -51.54
CA LEU A 8 17.85 7.11 -50.73
C LEU A 8 17.28 7.02 -49.30
N ALA A 9 16.14 6.34 -49.11
CA ALA A 9 15.54 6.11 -47.80
C ALA A 9 16.31 5.07 -46.96
N LEU A 10 16.95 4.08 -47.60
CA LEU A 10 17.80 3.09 -46.92
C LEU A 10 19.15 3.69 -46.47
N VAL A 11 19.66 4.70 -47.19
CA VAL A 11 20.88 5.46 -46.83
C VAL A 11 20.60 6.49 -45.72
N PHE A 12 19.36 6.98 -45.58
CA PHE A 12 18.99 7.90 -44.50
C PHE A 12 18.82 7.24 -43.12
N LEU A 13 18.52 5.93 -43.08
CA LEU A 13 18.39 5.18 -41.80
C LEU A 13 19.74 4.75 -41.18
N SER A 14 20.83 4.73 -41.94
CA SER A 14 22.16 4.37 -41.42
C SER A 14 22.91 5.54 -40.79
N ILE A 15 22.56 6.79 -41.12
CA ILE A 15 23.26 8.00 -40.64
C ILE A 15 22.76 8.47 -39.25
N SER A 16 21.53 8.11 -38.86
CA SER A 16 20.96 8.54 -37.57
C SER A 16 21.62 7.90 -36.35
N SER A 17 22.32 6.77 -36.52
CA SER A 17 22.96 6.06 -35.41
C SER A 17 24.30 6.71 -35.00
N CYS A 18 25.15 7.09 -35.95
CA CYS A 18 26.46 7.70 -35.67
C CYS A 18 26.33 9.17 -35.20
N ALA A 19 25.41 9.94 -35.78
CA ALA A 19 25.15 11.33 -35.36
C ALA A 19 24.70 11.44 -33.88
N ASN A 20 23.99 10.42 -33.40
CA ASN A 20 23.54 10.35 -32.01
C ASN A 20 24.68 10.06 -31.04
N VAL A 21 25.65 9.22 -31.43
CA VAL A 21 26.83 8.89 -30.61
C VAL A 21 27.75 10.11 -30.43
N ASN A 22 28.05 10.84 -31.52
CA ASN A 22 28.87 12.05 -31.46
C ASN A 22 28.25 13.10 -30.53
N LYS A 23 26.93 13.33 -30.64
CA LYS A 23 26.19 14.23 -29.75
C LYS A 23 26.25 13.81 -28.27
N MET A 24 26.27 12.50 -27.98
CA MET A 24 26.43 12.01 -26.60
C MET A 24 27.83 12.31 -26.06
N MET A 25 28.87 12.12 -26.87
CA MET A 25 30.25 12.42 -26.48
C MET A 25 30.50 13.92 -26.29
N GLU A 26 29.95 14.77 -27.15
CA GLU A 26 30.00 16.23 -27.01
C GLU A 26 29.34 16.72 -25.72
N LYS A 27 28.27 16.04 -25.29
CA LYS A 27 27.59 16.31 -24.02
C LYS A 27 28.27 15.67 -22.80
N GLY A 28 29.40 14.98 -22.97
CA GLY A 28 30.10 14.27 -21.90
C GLY A 28 29.41 12.97 -21.42
N ASN A 29 28.38 12.50 -22.13
CA ASN A 29 27.72 11.22 -21.87
C ASN A 29 28.48 10.06 -22.54
N TYR A 30 29.72 9.85 -22.09
CA TYR A 30 30.59 8.83 -22.65
C TYR A 30 30.09 7.41 -22.37
N ASP A 31 29.55 7.13 -21.17
CA ASP A 31 29.03 5.79 -20.84
C ASP A 31 27.82 5.40 -21.70
N GLY A 32 26.94 6.34 -21.99
CA GLY A 32 25.85 6.13 -22.94
C GLY A 32 26.32 5.92 -24.38
N ALA A 33 27.38 6.63 -24.80
CA ALA A 33 28.02 6.42 -26.10
C ALA A 33 28.66 5.03 -26.20
N ILE A 34 29.41 4.61 -25.17
CA ILE A 34 30.02 3.28 -25.04
C ILE A 34 28.96 2.20 -25.15
N SER A 35 27.87 2.29 -24.37
CA SER A 35 26.80 1.30 -24.40
C SER A 35 26.20 1.12 -25.81
N LYS A 36 25.94 2.23 -26.52
CA LYS A 36 25.46 2.18 -27.90
C LYS A 36 26.48 1.57 -28.86
N LEU A 37 27.74 1.97 -28.74
CA LEU A 37 28.82 1.50 -29.61
C LEU A 37 29.09 0.01 -29.41
N VAL A 38 29.21 -0.45 -28.16
CA VAL A 38 29.34 -1.87 -27.81
C VAL A 38 28.21 -2.68 -28.42
N LYS A 39 26.95 -2.28 -28.22
CA LYS A 39 25.79 -2.96 -28.81
C LYS A 39 25.84 -2.97 -30.34
N SER A 40 26.32 -1.90 -30.94
CA SER A 40 26.42 -1.79 -32.41
C SER A 40 27.55 -2.61 -33.02
N LEU A 41 28.58 -2.94 -32.24
CA LEU A 41 29.75 -3.70 -32.67
C LEU A 41 29.62 -5.19 -32.32
N ALA A 42 28.95 -5.54 -31.22
CA ALA A 42 28.76 -6.91 -30.79
C ALA A 42 28.16 -7.81 -31.88
N GLY A 43 28.68 -9.04 -32.00
CA GLY A 43 28.20 -10.05 -32.95
C GLY A 43 28.50 -9.81 -34.44
N LYS A 44 29.05 -8.64 -34.82
CA LYS A 44 29.39 -8.36 -36.22
C LYS A 44 30.72 -8.99 -36.64
N LYS A 45 30.77 -9.56 -37.85
CA LYS A 45 32.01 -10.06 -38.47
C LYS A 45 32.91 -8.91 -38.90
N ASN A 46 32.35 -7.92 -39.58
CA ASN A 46 33.06 -6.73 -40.03
C ASN A 46 32.75 -5.55 -39.11
N LYS A 47 33.77 -5.04 -38.41
CA LYS A 47 33.63 -3.92 -37.48
C LYS A 47 34.02 -2.62 -38.19
N ASP A 48 33.09 -1.68 -38.20
CA ASP A 48 33.25 -0.34 -38.78
C ASP A 48 34.34 0.46 -38.04
N GLN A 49 35.34 0.98 -38.78
CA GLN A 49 36.48 1.70 -38.19
C GLN A 49 36.06 2.91 -37.35
N GLU A 50 35.13 3.73 -37.85
CA GLU A 50 34.71 4.96 -37.16
C GLU A 50 34.11 4.63 -35.80
N LYS A 51 33.32 3.56 -35.71
CA LYS A 51 32.74 3.10 -34.44
C LYS A 51 33.78 2.51 -33.49
N VAL A 52 34.78 1.80 -34.02
CA VAL A 52 35.89 1.28 -33.22
C VAL A 52 36.69 2.44 -32.60
N ILE A 53 37.06 3.43 -33.41
CA ILE A 53 37.77 4.64 -32.95
C ILE A 53 36.91 5.43 -31.96
N ALA A 54 35.62 5.61 -32.24
CA ALA A 54 34.71 6.31 -31.33
C ALA A 54 34.57 5.59 -29.98
N LEU A 55 34.61 4.26 -29.95
CA LEU A 55 34.53 3.47 -28.73
C LEU A 55 35.79 3.65 -27.88
N GLU A 56 36.97 3.56 -28.50
CA GLU A 56 38.25 3.83 -27.83
C GLU A 56 38.30 5.26 -27.26
N TYR A 57 37.90 6.25 -28.06
CA TYR A 57 37.86 7.64 -27.61
C TYR A 57 36.90 7.85 -26.44
N ALA A 58 35.68 7.32 -26.54
CA ALA A 58 34.68 7.44 -25.47
C ALA A 58 35.16 6.75 -24.19
N PHE A 59 35.75 5.56 -24.29
CA PHE A 59 36.36 4.85 -23.17
C PHE A 59 37.44 5.69 -22.50
N LYS A 60 38.42 6.18 -23.28
CA LYS A 60 39.53 6.98 -22.76
C LYS A 60 39.04 8.22 -22.02
N LYS A 61 38.06 8.95 -22.58
CA LYS A 61 37.49 10.14 -21.94
C LYS A 61 36.72 9.82 -20.67
N ALA A 62 35.91 8.76 -20.68
CA ALA A 62 35.17 8.33 -19.49
C ALA A 62 36.13 7.90 -18.36
N GLN A 63 37.16 7.12 -18.70
CA GLN A 63 38.18 6.65 -17.78
C GLN A 63 38.94 7.81 -17.15
N GLN A 64 39.41 8.76 -17.96
CA GLN A 64 40.12 9.95 -17.48
C GLN A 64 39.27 10.80 -16.53
N ARG A 65 37.99 11.01 -16.86
CA ARG A 65 37.05 11.72 -16.00
C ARG A 65 36.93 11.05 -14.64
N ASP A 66 36.66 9.75 -14.64
CA ASP A 66 36.38 8.98 -13.43
C ASP A 66 37.63 8.84 -12.54
N LEU A 67 38.80 8.58 -13.12
CA LEU A 67 40.07 8.54 -12.37
C LEU A 67 40.41 9.90 -11.77
N ARG A 68 40.13 11.00 -12.48
CA ARG A 68 40.28 12.35 -11.92
C ARG A 68 39.32 12.60 -10.76
N THR A 69 38.07 12.14 -10.87
CA THR A 69 37.10 12.23 -9.78
C THR A 69 37.56 11.46 -8.55
N ILE A 70 38.06 10.23 -8.72
CA ILE A 70 38.63 9.45 -7.61
C ILE A 70 39.83 10.17 -6.99
N ALA A 71 40.76 10.68 -7.80
CA ALA A 71 41.92 11.41 -7.30
C ALA A 71 41.52 12.66 -6.50
N ALA A 72 40.45 13.35 -6.91
CA ALA A 72 39.93 14.51 -6.18
C ALA A 72 39.39 14.11 -4.79
N TYR A 73 38.67 12.99 -4.67
CA TYR A 73 38.24 12.47 -3.37
C TYR A 73 39.41 12.02 -2.51
N GLN A 74 40.45 11.43 -3.11
CA GLN A 74 41.62 10.96 -2.37
C GLN A 74 42.52 12.08 -1.82
N GLN A 75 42.45 13.29 -2.37
CA GLN A 75 43.31 14.41 -1.98
C GLN A 75 42.96 15.00 -0.60
N ASP A 76 41.68 14.99 -0.21
CA ASP A 76 41.18 15.39 1.11
C ASP A 76 40.19 14.34 1.61
N LEU A 77 40.69 13.09 1.70
CA LEU A 77 39.86 11.91 1.91
C LEU A 77 39.12 11.95 3.25
N LYS A 78 37.80 12.04 3.21
CA LYS A 78 36.91 11.86 4.36
C LYS A 78 36.31 10.47 4.33
N SER A 79 35.99 9.91 5.49
CA SER A 79 35.41 8.56 5.57
C SER A 79 34.12 8.41 4.74
N ALA A 80 33.33 9.49 4.62
CA ALA A 80 32.13 9.54 3.78
C ALA A 80 32.41 9.48 2.27
N ASP A 81 33.62 9.88 1.82
CA ASP A 81 33.97 9.92 0.41
C ASP A 81 34.13 8.51 -0.19
N TRP A 82 34.36 7.50 0.65
CA TRP A 82 34.50 6.12 0.20
C TRP A 82 33.28 5.61 -0.56
N GLU A 83 32.07 6.03 -0.20
CA GLU A 83 30.85 5.68 -0.96
C GLU A 83 30.91 6.24 -2.39
N ASN A 84 31.35 7.49 -2.54
CA ASN A 84 31.51 8.11 -3.85
C ASN A 84 32.62 7.42 -4.65
N ILE A 85 33.74 7.11 -4.01
CA ILE A 85 34.85 6.37 -4.62
C ILE A 85 34.38 4.99 -5.09
N TYR A 86 33.63 4.25 -4.26
CA TYR A 86 33.03 2.96 -4.61
C TYR A 86 32.11 3.09 -5.83
N ALA A 87 31.22 4.09 -5.83
CA ALA A 87 30.30 4.34 -6.96
C ALA A 87 31.04 4.65 -8.27
N VAL A 88 32.15 5.39 -8.21
CA VAL A 88 32.97 5.68 -9.40
C VAL A 88 33.72 4.45 -9.88
N TYR A 89 34.34 3.68 -8.97
CA TYR A 89 34.97 2.41 -9.36
C TYR A 89 33.97 1.41 -9.94
N TYR A 90 32.73 1.38 -9.45
CA TYR A 90 31.68 0.51 -9.98
C TYR A 90 31.31 0.88 -11.42
N LYS A 91 31.27 2.18 -11.74
CA LYS A 91 31.09 2.66 -13.12
C LYS A 91 32.25 2.24 -14.03
N ILE A 92 33.48 2.39 -13.58
CA ILE A 92 34.67 1.95 -14.33
C ILE A 92 34.60 0.44 -14.58
N HIS A 93 34.27 -0.34 -13.55
CA HIS A 93 34.16 -1.80 -13.63
C HIS A 93 33.12 -2.24 -14.67
N ASN A 94 31.91 -1.70 -14.59
CA ASN A 94 30.84 -2.01 -15.54
C ASN A 94 31.21 -1.63 -16.98
N ARG A 95 31.92 -0.51 -17.15
CA ARG A 95 32.43 -0.09 -18.46
C ARG A 95 33.43 -1.11 -19.01
N GLN A 96 34.40 -1.54 -18.21
CA GLN A 96 35.39 -2.55 -18.61
C GLN A 96 34.72 -3.88 -18.98
N ILE A 97 33.82 -4.39 -18.13
CA ILE A 97 33.05 -5.62 -18.40
C ILE A 97 32.25 -5.50 -19.71
N SER A 98 31.68 -4.33 -20.02
CA SER A 98 30.91 -4.16 -21.25
C SER A 98 31.77 -4.25 -22.53
N ILE A 99 33.06 -3.92 -22.43
CA ILE A 99 34.00 -3.87 -23.56
C ILE A 99 34.78 -5.19 -23.69
N GLU A 100 35.06 -5.85 -22.57
CA GLU A 100 35.89 -7.06 -22.49
C GLU A 100 35.52 -8.15 -23.52
N PRO A 101 34.23 -8.47 -23.79
CA PRO A 101 33.87 -9.48 -24.80
C PRO A 101 34.20 -9.10 -26.24
N LEU A 102 34.53 -7.83 -26.51
CA LEU A 102 34.91 -7.34 -27.83
C LEU A 102 36.42 -7.43 -28.08
N LEU A 103 37.22 -7.79 -27.07
CA LEU A 103 38.68 -7.80 -27.17
C LEU A 103 39.20 -9.14 -27.74
N PRO A 104 40.25 -9.12 -28.60
CA PRO A 104 40.84 -7.93 -29.21
C PRO A 104 39.88 -7.29 -30.23
N LEU A 105 39.74 -5.95 -30.18
CA LEU A 105 38.83 -5.22 -31.07
C LEU A 105 39.61 -4.65 -32.26
N VAL A 106 39.39 -5.25 -33.44
CA VAL A 106 40.02 -4.84 -34.70
C VAL A 106 38.95 -4.50 -35.73
N SER A 107 39.13 -3.41 -36.48
CA SER A 107 38.26 -2.99 -37.57
C SER A 107 38.48 -3.83 -38.84
N GLU A 108 37.56 -3.74 -39.81
CA GLU A 108 37.70 -4.41 -41.11
C GLU A 108 38.96 -3.95 -41.88
N GLU A 109 39.33 -2.70 -41.68
CA GLU A 109 40.49 -2.01 -42.27
C GLU A 109 41.79 -2.26 -41.49
N GLY A 110 41.74 -3.05 -40.40
CA GLY A 110 42.91 -3.43 -39.61
C GLY A 110 43.29 -2.49 -38.47
N TYR A 111 42.47 -1.48 -38.16
CA TYR A 111 42.70 -0.64 -36.99
C TYR A 111 42.40 -1.41 -35.70
N GLN A 112 43.38 -1.54 -34.81
CA GLN A 112 43.22 -2.19 -33.52
C GLN A 112 43.06 -1.16 -32.40
N ALA A 113 41.90 -1.17 -31.73
CA ALA A 113 41.63 -0.29 -30.60
C ALA A 113 42.37 -0.76 -29.33
N THR A 114 42.80 0.21 -28.51
CA THR A 114 43.48 -0.05 -27.24
C THR A 114 42.65 0.43 -26.06
N PHE A 115 42.57 -0.38 -25.01
CA PHE A 115 41.81 -0.05 -23.80
C PHE A 115 42.67 -0.25 -22.55
N ASP A 116 43.04 0.85 -21.89
CA ASP A 116 43.83 0.84 -20.65
C ASP A 116 42.95 0.47 -19.46
N PHE A 117 42.78 -0.83 -19.21
CA PHE A 117 42.01 -1.33 -18.08
C PHE A 117 42.75 -1.10 -16.76
N VAL A 118 42.00 -0.71 -15.74
CA VAL A 118 42.49 -0.65 -14.37
C VAL A 118 41.95 -1.83 -13.57
N ASP A 119 42.75 -2.36 -12.64
CA ASP A 119 42.29 -3.37 -11.68
C ASP A 119 41.18 -2.77 -10.79
N THR A 120 39.93 -3.07 -11.14
CA THR A 120 38.76 -2.55 -10.43
C THR A 120 38.31 -3.46 -9.30
N GLU A 121 38.64 -4.75 -9.32
CA GLU A 121 38.15 -5.71 -8.34
C GLU A 121 38.72 -5.44 -6.95
N VAL A 122 40.04 -5.26 -6.86
CA VAL A 122 40.72 -4.98 -5.58
C VAL A 122 40.25 -3.63 -5.05
N ARG A 123 40.15 -2.63 -5.93
CA ARG A 123 39.76 -1.26 -5.57
C ARG A 123 38.30 -1.17 -5.13
N LEU A 124 37.40 -1.91 -5.78
CA LEU A 124 36.01 -2.03 -5.36
C LEU A 124 35.88 -2.70 -4.00
N ARG A 125 36.61 -3.79 -3.76
CA ARG A 125 36.59 -4.49 -2.47
C ARG A 125 37.08 -3.58 -1.34
N GLN A 126 38.16 -2.85 -1.56
CA GLN A 126 38.66 -1.88 -0.59
C GLN A 126 37.62 -0.78 -0.34
N ALA A 127 37.18 -0.07 -1.39
CA ALA A 127 36.23 1.03 -1.24
C ALA A 127 34.94 0.57 -0.56
N LYS A 128 34.43 -0.61 -0.90
CA LYS A 128 33.29 -1.24 -0.23
C LYS A 128 33.51 -1.43 1.27
N ASN A 129 34.65 -2.02 1.66
CA ASN A 129 34.94 -2.28 3.07
C ASN A 129 35.05 -0.98 3.87
N GLU A 130 35.69 0.04 3.29
CA GLU A 130 35.81 1.36 3.91
C GLU A 130 34.47 2.08 4.02
N THR A 131 33.61 2.01 2.98
CA THR A 131 32.23 2.52 3.04
C THR A 131 31.42 1.86 4.14
N VAL A 132 31.53 0.52 4.26
CA VAL A 132 30.82 -0.24 5.30
C VAL A 132 31.32 0.14 6.70
N GLU A 133 32.64 0.25 6.90
CA GLU A 133 33.20 0.67 8.19
C GLU A 133 32.79 2.10 8.54
N TYR A 134 32.80 3.03 7.58
CA TYR A 134 32.30 4.39 7.78
C TYR A 134 30.85 4.43 8.27
N TYR A 135 29.94 3.74 7.57
CA TYR A 135 28.54 3.70 7.96
C TYR A 135 28.34 3.04 9.32
N TYR A 136 29.13 2.01 9.63
CA TYR A 136 29.07 1.35 10.93
C TYR A 136 29.47 2.30 12.06
N GLN A 137 30.61 2.98 11.92
CA GLN A 137 31.08 3.95 12.90
C GLN A 137 30.09 5.12 13.07
N SER A 138 29.52 5.61 11.97
CA SER A 138 28.52 6.68 12.01
C SER A 138 27.25 6.23 12.75
N ALA A 139 26.75 5.03 12.47
CA ALA A 139 25.58 4.48 13.14
C ALA A 139 25.80 4.33 14.65
N VAL A 140 26.94 3.76 15.06
CA VAL A 140 27.30 3.59 16.48
C VAL A 140 27.40 4.94 17.18
N GLU A 141 28.06 5.93 16.57
CA GLU A 141 28.19 7.27 17.14
C GLU A 141 26.82 7.96 17.29
N LYS A 142 25.97 7.87 16.27
CA LYS A 142 24.61 8.43 16.29
C LYS A 142 23.73 7.77 17.36
N LEU A 143 23.82 6.44 17.52
CA LEU A 143 23.09 5.72 18.58
C LEU A 143 23.56 6.14 19.97
N GLU A 144 24.87 6.31 20.17
CA GLU A 144 25.41 6.79 21.44
C GLU A 144 24.98 8.23 21.75
N LYS A 145 24.98 9.13 20.76
CA LYS A 145 24.47 10.49 20.93
C LYS A 145 22.96 10.51 21.19
N SER A 146 22.19 9.71 20.44
CA SER A 146 20.75 9.53 20.67
C SER A 146 20.47 9.07 22.10
N ARG A 147 21.24 8.10 22.61
CA ARG A 147 21.14 7.60 23.98
C ARG A 147 21.39 8.70 25.02
N LYS A 148 22.39 9.56 24.80
CA LYS A 148 22.75 10.64 25.74
C LYS A 148 21.78 11.80 25.73
N ASN A 149 21.35 12.23 24.54
CA ASN A 149 20.55 13.44 24.35
C ASN A 149 19.04 13.16 24.25
N LYS A 150 18.63 11.89 24.22
CA LYS A 150 17.26 11.44 23.91
C LYS A 150 16.75 11.92 22.54
N GLU A 151 17.64 12.15 21.59
CA GLU A 151 17.31 12.61 20.24
C GLU A 151 16.92 11.43 19.33
N LYS A 152 15.62 11.28 19.06
CA LYS A 152 15.07 10.18 18.24
C LYS A 152 15.51 10.24 16.78
N SER A 153 15.72 11.44 16.23
CA SER A 153 16.18 11.66 14.85
C SER A 153 17.55 11.03 14.58
N LEU A 154 18.46 11.06 15.56
CA LEU A 154 19.79 10.44 15.44
C LEU A 154 19.69 8.91 15.36
N ALA A 155 18.80 8.29 16.14
CA ALA A 155 18.55 6.85 16.04
C ALA A 155 17.97 6.46 14.69
N ARG A 156 17.04 7.26 14.13
CA ARG A 156 16.51 7.06 12.77
C ARG A 156 17.62 7.16 11.72
N SER A 157 18.47 8.17 11.82
CA SER A 157 19.61 8.32 10.90
C SER A 157 20.63 7.17 11.03
N ALA A 158 20.84 6.63 12.23
CA ALA A 158 21.67 5.45 12.43
C ALA A 158 21.07 4.21 11.76
N TYR A 159 19.75 4.03 11.84
CA TYR A 159 19.06 2.96 11.12
C TYR A 159 19.28 3.06 9.61
N ASP A 160 19.19 4.27 9.04
CA ASP A 160 19.43 4.48 7.60
C ASP A 160 20.86 4.09 7.19
N ASP A 161 21.86 4.43 8.00
CA ASP A 161 23.25 4.01 7.76
C ASP A 161 23.40 2.49 7.80
N LEU A 162 22.75 1.81 8.76
CA LEU A 162 22.77 0.35 8.87
C LEU A 162 22.09 -0.33 7.68
N ILE A 163 21.05 0.27 7.10
CA ILE A 163 20.42 -0.22 5.87
C ILE A 163 21.38 -0.12 4.68
N LYS A 164 22.18 0.96 4.59
CA LYS A 164 23.22 1.08 3.55
C LYS A 164 24.29 0.00 3.67
N ILE A 165 24.64 -0.40 4.90
CA ILE A 165 25.54 -1.52 5.13
C ILE A 165 24.94 -2.83 4.59
N ASP A 166 23.67 -3.13 4.87
CA ASP A 166 23.02 -4.37 4.40
C ASP A 166 23.03 -4.49 2.86
N GLN A 167 22.91 -3.37 2.15
CA GLN A 167 22.98 -3.32 0.68
C GLN A 167 24.37 -3.69 0.14
N LEU A 168 25.43 -3.40 0.89
CA LEU A 168 26.81 -3.66 0.50
C LEU A 168 27.30 -5.00 1.05
N SER A 169 27.11 -5.27 2.33
CA SER A 169 27.65 -6.41 3.05
C SER A 169 26.64 -6.96 4.06
N ALA A 170 25.87 -7.97 3.63
CA ALA A 170 24.98 -8.70 4.52
C ALA A 170 25.75 -9.31 5.71
N LYS A 171 25.12 -9.29 6.89
CA LYS A 171 25.65 -9.86 8.16
C LYS A 171 26.97 -9.24 8.62
N TYR A 172 27.16 -7.95 8.39
CA TYR A 172 28.32 -7.23 8.89
C TYR A 172 28.21 -6.99 10.41
N LYS A 173 29.15 -7.53 11.18
CA LYS A 173 29.23 -7.38 12.65
C LYS A 173 27.86 -7.60 13.34
N ASP A 174 27.47 -6.68 14.20
CA ASP A 174 26.26 -6.67 15.03
C ASP A 174 25.14 -5.74 14.49
N CYS A 175 25.15 -5.44 13.18
CA CYS A 175 24.20 -4.50 12.57
C CYS A 175 22.72 -4.86 12.84
N ASP A 176 22.39 -6.15 12.89
CA ASP A 176 21.03 -6.62 13.20
C ASP A 176 20.56 -6.16 14.59
N GLN A 177 21.46 -6.19 15.58
CA GLN A 177 21.17 -5.75 16.95
C GLN A 177 21.08 -4.23 17.01
N LEU A 178 22.03 -3.53 16.37
CA LEU A 178 22.03 -2.07 16.28
C LEU A 178 20.77 -1.53 15.60
N ARG A 179 20.22 -2.22 14.60
CA ARG A 179 18.94 -1.83 13.97
C ARG A 179 17.77 -1.94 14.92
N LYS A 180 17.69 -2.99 15.74
CA LYS A 180 16.63 -3.10 16.77
C LYS A 180 16.72 -1.97 17.78
N ILE A 181 17.93 -1.69 18.28
CA ILE A 181 18.23 -0.57 19.17
C ILE A 181 17.83 0.77 18.54
N ALA A 182 18.12 0.95 17.25
CA ALA A 182 17.77 2.14 16.49
C ALA A 182 16.25 2.30 16.38
N ILE A 183 15.52 1.24 16.04
CA ILE A 183 14.05 1.22 15.98
C ILE A 183 13.45 1.62 17.32
N GLU A 184 13.89 0.98 18.41
CA GLU A 184 13.41 1.25 19.76
C GLU A 184 13.66 2.70 20.18
N ARG A 185 14.87 3.22 19.97
CA ARG A 185 15.23 4.61 20.37
C ARG A 185 14.65 5.67 19.45
N GLY A 186 14.47 5.35 18.18
CA GLY A 186 13.88 6.24 17.19
C GLY A 186 12.36 6.27 17.25
N ALA A 187 11.72 5.39 18.02
CA ALA A 187 10.27 5.24 18.05
C ALA A 187 9.59 6.46 18.70
N GLU A 188 8.58 6.98 17.99
CA GLU A 188 7.54 7.83 18.57
C GLU A 188 6.48 6.95 19.23
N HIS A 189 6.08 7.35 20.44
CA HIS A 189 5.06 6.68 21.23
C HIS A 189 3.77 7.49 21.24
N PHE A 190 2.69 6.87 20.77
CA PHE A 190 1.35 7.43 20.71
C PHE A 190 0.48 6.75 21.77
N LEU A 191 -0.09 7.54 22.68
CA LEU A 191 -1.14 7.06 23.59
C LEU A 191 -2.50 7.31 22.96
N VAL A 192 -3.26 6.26 22.68
CA VAL A 192 -4.64 6.36 22.22
C VAL A 192 -5.56 6.31 23.44
N LYS A 193 -6.43 7.31 23.58
CA LYS A 193 -7.42 7.35 24.66
C LYS A 193 -8.77 7.86 24.20
N MET A 194 -9.80 7.44 24.91
CA MET A 194 -11.14 7.98 24.77
C MET A 194 -11.37 9.09 25.80
N VAL A 195 -12.17 10.07 25.40
CA VAL A 195 -12.66 11.11 26.31
C VAL A 195 -14.15 11.27 26.05
N ASN A 196 -14.99 10.79 26.97
CA ASN A 196 -16.42 11.03 26.90
C ASN A 196 -16.72 12.45 27.40
N GLN A 197 -17.04 13.35 26.47
CA GLN A 197 -17.48 14.73 26.73
C GLN A 197 -19.00 14.90 26.53
N SER A 198 -19.72 13.80 26.33
CA SER A 198 -21.18 13.81 26.20
C SER A 198 -21.85 13.92 27.58
N GLN A 199 -23.15 14.19 27.58
CA GLN A 199 -23.98 14.15 28.79
C GLN A 199 -24.50 12.74 29.12
N THR A 200 -24.09 11.72 28.34
CA THR A 200 -24.53 10.34 28.52
C THR A 200 -23.51 9.56 29.32
N ILE A 201 -23.97 8.86 30.36
CA ILE A 201 -23.13 7.96 31.16
C ILE A 201 -22.73 6.78 30.28
N MET A 202 -21.42 6.57 30.17
CA MET A 202 -20.83 5.47 29.42
C MET A 202 -20.40 4.36 30.39
N PRO A 203 -20.86 3.11 30.21
CA PRO A 203 -20.38 2.00 31.04
C PRO A 203 -18.86 1.82 30.86
N GLN A 204 -18.13 1.60 31.97
CA GLN A 204 -16.67 1.44 31.95
C GLN A 204 -16.21 0.31 31.00
N LYS A 205 -16.93 -0.82 31.02
CA LYS A 205 -16.64 -1.96 30.15
C LYS A 205 -16.68 -1.61 28.66
N PHE A 206 -17.61 -0.73 28.27
CA PHE A 206 -17.71 -0.28 26.88
C PHE A 206 -16.53 0.61 26.47
N GLU A 207 -16.04 1.45 27.38
CA GLU A 207 -14.84 2.26 27.15
C GLU A 207 -13.59 1.38 26.96
N GLU A 208 -13.45 0.33 27.78
CA GLU A 208 -12.38 -0.67 27.66
C GLU A 208 -12.47 -1.45 26.33
N ASP A 209 -13.65 -1.97 25.98
CA ASP A 209 -13.89 -2.74 24.75
C ASP A 209 -13.62 -1.91 23.47
N LEU A 210 -13.88 -0.61 23.54
CA LEU A 210 -13.58 0.33 22.46
C LEU A 210 -12.08 0.56 22.26
N LEU A 211 -11.32 0.61 23.34
CA LEU A 211 -9.87 0.78 23.33
C LEU A 211 -9.13 -0.54 23.03
N ASP A 212 -9.76 -1.70 23.23
CA ASP A 212 -9.17 -3.02 22.93
C ASP A 212 -9.18 -3.38 21.43
N PHE A 213 -8.65 -2.51 20.55
CA PHE A 213 -8.29 -2.93 19.19
C PHE A 213 -6.81 -3.28 19.12
N SER A 214 -6.49 -4.35 18.39
CA SER A 214 -5.11 -4.64 18.00
C SER A 214 -4.56 -3.48 17.15
N ILE A 215 -3.78 -2.60 17.78
CA ILE A 215 -3.04 -1.52 17.09
C ILE A 215 -1.73 -2.06 16.48
N GLN A 216 -1.42 -3.35 16.68
CA GLN A 216 -0.26 -3.98 16.04
C GLN A 216 -0.34 -3.86 14.51
N ASP A 217 -1.55 -3.86 13.93
CA ASP A 217 -1.78 -3.68 12.50
C ASP A 217 -1.45 -2.28 11.97
N ILE A 218 -1.33 -1.28 12.85
CA ILE A 218 -1.07 0.13 12.49
C ILE A 218 0.38 0.53 12.78
N ASN A 219 1.14 -0.31 13.51
CA ASN A 219 2.53 -0.03 13.80
C ASN A 219 3.33 0.12 12.50
N LYS A 220 4.05 1.23 12.39
CA LYS A 220 4.96 1.52 11.29
C LYS A 220 6.38 1.63 11.84
N LEU A 221 7.36 1.65 10.94
CA LEU A 221 8.75 1.90 11.33
C LEU A 221 8.81 3.20 12.16
N PHE A 222 9.35 3.11 13.37
CA PHE A 222 9.43 4.18 14.36
C PHE A 222 8.10 4.74 14.91
N LYS A 223 6.96 4.06 14.75
CA LYS A 223 5.69 4.49 15.36
C LYS A 223 5.06 3.35 16.14
N VAL A 224 4.89 3.57 17.44
CA VAL A 224 4.35 2.58 18.37
C VAL A 224 3.14 3.17 19.07
N TYR A 225 2.02 2.45 19.00
CA TYR A 225 0.76 2.88 19.60
C TYR A 225 0.44 2.06 20.85
N HIS A 226 -0.11 2.73 21.85
CA HIS A 226 -0.50 2.15 23.12
C HIS A 226 -1.94 2.55 23.46
N THR A 227 -2.72 1.61 23.99
CA THR A 227 -4.10 1.83 24.45
C THR A 227 -4.20 1.99 25.96
N TYR A 228 -3.16 1.58 26.67
CA TYR A 228 -3.04 1.70 28.11
C TYR A 228 -1.84 2.58 28.46
N TYR A 229 -2.06 3.48 29.40
CA TYR A 229 -1.00 4.35 29.92
C TYR A 229 -0.01 3.53 30.75
N SER A 230 1.28 3.73 30.50
CA SER A 230 2.37 3.25 31.34
C SER A 230 3.24 4.41 31.76
N SER A 231 3.57 4.48 33.06
CA SER A 231 4.51 5.48 33.59
C SER A 231 5.95 5.24 33.15
N GLU A 232 6.25 4.09 32.55
CA GLU A 232 7.58 3.75 32.03
C GLU A 232 7.83 4.29 30.62
N ILE A 233 6.80 4.83 29.96
CA ILE A 233 6.86 5.27 28.56
C ILE A 233 6.71 6.79 28.48
N ASP A 234 7.72 7.43 27.87
CA ASP A 234 7.66 8.83 27.48
C ASP A 234 6.84 8.94 26.17
N TYR A 235 5.58 9.37 26.27
CA TYR A 235 4.70 9.56 25.11
C TYR A 235 4.98 10.89 24.41
N ASP A 236 5.23 10.86 23.10
CA ASP A 236 5.38 12.07 22.28
C ASP A 236 4.03 12.67 21.89
N PHE A 237 3.05 11.78 21.69
CA PHE A 237 1.74 12.15 21.17
C PHE A 237 0.61 11.43 21.92
N ILE A 238 -0.53 12.10 21.97
CA ILE A 238 -1.78 11.53 22.46
C ILE A 238 -2.82 11.65 21.35
N ILE A 239 -3.40 10.51 20.95
CA ILE A 239 -4.55 10.47 20.05
C ILE A 239 -5.80 10.40 20.93
N ARG A 240 -6.65 11.43 20.86
CA ARG A 240 -7.86 11.54 21.68
C ARG A 240 -9.08 11.33 20.81
N MET A 241 -9.89 10.34 21.15
CA MET A 241 -11.24 10.21 20.64
C MET A 241 -12.19 10.95 21.58
N ASN A 242 -12.57 12.17 21.21
CA ASN A 242 -13.50 12.98 21.96
C ASN A 242 -14.93 12.67 21.50
N ILE A 243 -15.74 12.06 22.35
CA ILE A 243 -17.16 11.82 22.08
C ILE A 243 -17.93 13.03 22.59
N ARG A 244 -18.55 13.79 21.69
CA ARG A 244 -19.26 15.04 22.02
C ARG A 244 -20.75 14.84 22.21
N ASN A 245 -21.38 14.02 21.38
CA ASN A 245 -22.81 13.78 21.46
C ASN A 245 -23.15 12.31 21.27
N ILE A 246 -24.13 11.85 22.03
CA ILE A 246 -24.75 10.53 21.92
C ILE A 246 -26.25 10.76 21.86
N GLN A 247 -26.86 10.42 20.73
CA GLN A 247 -28.29 10.66 20.51
C GLN A 247 -29.01 9.38 20.13
N PHE A 248 -29.93 8.95 21.00
CA PHE A 248 -30.84 7.86 20.71
C PHE A 248 -32.10 8.37 20.02
N SER A 249 -32.58 7.65 19.01
CA SER A 249 -33.93 7.86 18.52
C SER A 249 -34.95 7.32 19.53
N PRO A 250 -36.18 7.86 19.52
CA PRO A 250 -37.31 7.16 20.12
C PRO A 250 -37.47 5.76 19.51
N GLU A 251 -38.06 4.85 20.26
CA GLU A 251 -38.52 3.55 19.75
C GLU A 251 -39.70 3.78 18.81
N ARG A 252 -39.53 3.37 17.56
CA ARG A 252 -40.55 3.58 16.51
C ARG A 252 -41.06 2.24 16.01
N GLU A 253 -42.37 2.12 15.98
CA GLU A 253 -43.06 1.02 15.31
C GLU A 253 -43.94 1.59 14.20
N LYS A 254 -43.76 1.07 12.98
CA LYS A 254 -44.60 1.40 11.82
C LYS A 254 -45.24 0.12 11.33
N SER A 255 -46.56 0.10 11.20
CA SER A 255 -47.28 -1.00 10.58
C SER A 255 -47.82 -0.60 9.22
N ARG A 256 -47.83 -1.54 8.27
CA ARG A 256 -48.54 -1.44 7.01
C ARG A 256 -49.35 -2.70 6.77
N VAL A 257 -50.54 -2.53 6.19
CA VAL A 257 -51.41 -3.66 5.83
C VAL A 257 -51.46 -3.76 4.32
N TYR A 258 -51.23 -4.96 3.78
CA TYR A 258 -51.31 -5.23 2.35
C TYR A 258 -51.93 -6.60 2.07
N GLU A 259 -52.31 -6.81 0.82
CA GLU A 259 -52.79 -8.10 0.32
C GLU A 259 -51.64 -8.88 -0.32
N ASP A 260 -51.38 -10.07 0.18
CA ASP A 260 -50.52 -11.06 -0.46
C ASP A 260 -51.38 -11.95 -1.37
N ILE A 261 -51.04 -12.00 -2.65
CA ILE A 261 -51.82 -12.70 -3.67
C ILE A 261 -50.97 -13.84 -4.20
N PHE A 262 -51.50 -15.06 -4.07
CA PHE A 262 -50.91 -16.27 -4.62
C PHE A 262 -51.86 -16.86 -5.66
N GLU A 263 -51.36 -17.01 -6.89
CA GLU A 263 -52.13 -17.60 -7.99
C GLU A 263 -51.57 -18.98 -8.31
N GLU A 264 -52.42 -20.00 -8.25
CA GLU A 264 -52.08 -21.34 -8.70
C GLU A 264 -52.96 -21.73 -9.89
N THR A 265 -52.35 -22.32 -10.91
CA THR A 265 -53.10 -22.90 -12.01
C THR A 265 -53.43 -24.35 -11.65
N ILE A 266 -54.70 -24.60 -11.41
CA ILE A 266 -55.23 -25.94 -11.20
C ILE A 266 -55.74 -26.45 -12.55
N GLU A 267 -55.25 -27.61 -12.95
CA GLU A 267 -55.76 -28.34 -14.10
C GLU A 267 -57.03 -29.08 -13.67
N LYS A 268 -58.17 -28.60 -14.14
CA LYS A 268 -59.46 -29.25 -13.86
C LYS A 268 -59.83 -30.14 -15.04
N GLU A 269 -59.85 -31.45 -14.81
CA GLU A 269 -60.39 -32.41 -15.77
C GLU A 269 -61.91 -32.27 -15.83
N GLN A 270 -62.44 -31.85 -16.97
CA GLN A 270 -63.86 -31.98 -17.26
C GLN A 270 -64.12 -33.39 -17.81
N ASN A 271 -64.75 -34.24 -17.01
CA ASN A 271 -65.35 -35.48 -17.52
C ASN A 271 -66.60 -35.14 -18.34
N HIS A 272 -66.43 -34.95 -19.65
CA HIS A 272 -67.54 -34.99 -20.58
C HIS A 272 -67.97 -36.45 -20.76
N LYS A 273 -69.10 -36.84 -20.14
CA LYS A 273 -69.74 -38.11 -20.45
C LYS A 273 -70.47 -37.96 -21.79
N SER A 274 -69.79 -38.29 -22.88
CA SER A 274 -70.42 -38.46 -24.20
C SER A 274 -70.92 -39.90 -24.33
N GLU A 275 -72.24 -40.05 -24.50
CA GLU A 275 -72.79 -41.30 -25.01
C GLU A 275 -72.33 -41.48 -26.46
N ARG A 276 -71.59 -42.57 -26.69
CA ARG A 276 -71.09 -43.13 -27.97
C ARG A 276 -69.64 -42.81 -28.33
N ASP A 277 -68.80 -43.82 -28.06
CA ASP A 277 -67.77 -44.39 -28.95
C ASP A 277 -66.87 -43.43 -29.72
N THR A 278 -66.04 -42.66 -29.02
CA THR A 278 -64.59 -42.50 -29.30
C THR A 278 -63.96 -41.76 -28.13
N ILE A 279 -62.83 -42.25 -27.58
CA ILE A 279 -62.11 -41.56 -26.50
C ILE A 279 -61.62 -40.22 -27.04
N SER A 280 -62.37 -39.15 -26.75
CA SER A 280 -61.99 -37.79 -27.10
C SER A 280 -61.02 -37.29 -26.03
N LYS A 281 -59.84 -36.84 -26.47
CA LYS A 281 -58.79 -36.24 -25.62
C LYS A 281 -59.37 -35.34 -24.54
N GLU A 282 -59.06 -35.67 -23.29
CA GLU A 282 -59.33 -34.85 -22.11
C GLU A 282 -58.88 -33.42 -22.38
N LYS A 283 -59.85 -32.49 -22.40
CA LYS A 283 -59.55 -31.08 -22.54
C LYS A 283 -59.29 -30.55 -21.14
N THR A 284 -58.03 -30.58 -20.74
CA THR A 284 -57.60 -30.00 -19.47
C THR A 284 -57.76 -28.48 -19.55
N GLU A 285 -58.71 -27.94 -18.80
CA GLU A 285 -58.87 -26.49 -18.68
C GLU A 285 -57.98 -26.00 -17.52
N LYS A 286 -57.04 -25.10 -17.84
CA LYS A 286 -56.20 -24.44 -16.85
C LYS A 286 -57.00 -23.35 -16.17
N LEU A 287 -57.43 -23.59 -14.92
CA LEU A 287 -58.10 -22.60 -14.08
C LEU A 287 -57.08 -21.94 -13.15
N THR A 288 -56.91 -20.63 -13.27
CA THR A 288 -56.12 -19.86 -12.29
C THR A 288 -57.00 -19.57 -11.08
N VAL A 289 -56.66 -20.15 -9.92
CA VAL A 289 -57.28 -19.85 -8.64
C VAL A 289 -56.42 -18.83 -7.91
N ARG A 290 -57.04 -17.72 -7.50
CA ARG A 290 -56.39 -16.65 -6.76
C ARG A 290 -56.71 -16.75 -5.28
N HIS A 291 -55.68 -16.96 -4.48
CA HIS A 291 -55.73 -16.91 -3.02
C HIS A 291 -55.25 -15.54 -2.55
N THR A 292 -56.05 -14.86 -1.75
CA THR A 292 -55.67 -13.55 -1.18
C THR A 292 -55.58 -13.66 0.33
N ALA A 293 -54.46 -13.22 0.89
CA ALA A 293 -54.24 -13.09 2.33
C ALA A 293 -53.98 -11.64 2.71
N THR A 294 -54.52 -11.18 3.84
CA THR A 294 -54.26 -9.87 4.40
C THR A 294 -53.13 -9.98 5.42
N ILE A 295 -52.06 -9.23 5.19
CA ILE A 295 -50.85 -9.25 6.01
C ILE A 295 -50.66 -7.88 6.66
N GLU A 296 -50.44 -7.87 7.97
CA GLU A 296 -49.86 -6.72 8.67
C GLU A 296 -48.35 -6.93 8.76
N GLU A 297 -47.58 -6.05 8.15
CA GLU A 297 -46.13 -6.00 8.33
C GLU A 297 -45.78 -4.89 9.30
N VAL A 298 -44.97 -5.23 10.30
CA VAL A 298 -44.52 -4.32 11.35
C VAL A 298 -43.01 -4.14 11.22
N LEU A 299 -42.59 -2.88 11.17
CA LEU A 299 -41.19 -2.43 11.19
C LEU A 299 -40.92 -1.73 12.52
N GLN A 300 -40.03 -2.32 13.32
CA GLN A 300 -39.49 -1.73 14.53
C GLN A 300 -38.12 -1.12 14.22
N GLN A 301 -37.93 0.16 14.59
CA GLN A 301 -36.69 0.90 14.36
C GLN A 301 -36.25 1.66 15.63
N LYS A 302 -34.95 1.61 15.91
CA LYS A 302 -34.28 2.43 16.92
C LYS A 302 -32.85 2.71 16.43
N THR A 303 -32.36 3.93 16.59
CA THR A 303 -31.00 4.30 16.20
C THR A 303 -30.24 4.96 17.32
N VAL A 304 -28.92 4.90 17.27
CA VAL A 304 -28.04 5.75 18.07
C VAL A 304 -27.00 6.38 17.15
N ALA A 305 -26.85 7.70 17.25
CA ALA A 305 -25.81 8.45 16.57
C ALA A 305 -24.77 8.93 17.60
N LEU A 306 -23.49 8.67 17.31
CA LEU A 306 -22.35 9.17 18.06
C LEU A 306 -21.60 10.18 17.18
N THR A 307 -21.39 11.38 17.71
CA THR A 307 -20.56 12.41 17.03
C THR A 307 -19.43 12.88 17.93
N GLY A 308 -18.32 13.24 17.30
CA GLY A 308 -17.10 13.62 17.99
C GLY A 308 -15.97 13.98 17.04
N ASP A 309 -14.75 13.94 17.55
CA ASP A 309 -13.53 14.14 16.77
C ASP A 309 -12.40 13.26 17.28
N VAL A 310 -11.44 13.02 16.39
CA VAL A 310 -10.17 12.37 16.70
C VAL A 310 -9.06 13.41 16.57
N GLU A 311 -8.40 13.72 17.68
CA GLU A 311 -7.34 14.75 17.78
C GLU A 311 -5.97 14.12 17.98
N TRP A 312 -4.96 14.65 17.29
CA TRP A 312 -3.57 14.37 17.57
C TRP A 312 -3.00 15.54 18.34
N PHE A 313 -2.62 15.24 19.57
CA PHE A 313 -2.06 16.18 20.51
C PHE A 313 -0.57 15.90 20.70
N ASN A 314 0.28 16.92 20.54
CA ASN A 314 1.70 16.84 20.79
C ASN A 314 2.00 17.22 22.24
N VAL A 315 2.64 16.30 22.97
CA VAL A 315 2.93 16.44 24.40
C VAL A 315 4.00 17.51 24.65
N SER A 316 4.95 17.68 23.72
CA SER A 316 6.09 18.58 23.90
C SER A 316 5.71 20.07 23.90
N ASN A 317 4.77 20.47 23.04
CA ASN A 317 4.34 21.85 22.89
C ASN A 317 2.89 22.08 23.38
N ASN A 318 2.20 21.04 23.82
CA ASN A 318 0.82 21.09 24.32
C ASN A 318 -0.21 21.57 23.28
N GLU A 319 -0.01 21.22 22.01
CA GLU A 319 -0.88 21.64 20.91
C GLU A 319 -1.55 20.47 20.19
N VAL A 320 -2.80 20.69 19.79
CA VAL A 320 -3.49 19.83 18.81
C VAL A 320 -3.06 20.30 17.42
N TYR A 321 -2.31 19.46 16.70
CA TYR A 321 -1.82 19.80 15.37
C TYR A 321 -2.66 19.18 14.24
N TYR A 322 -3.56 18.26 14.58
CA TYR A 322 -4.48 17.66 13.63
C TYR A 322 -5.75 17.20 14.33
N SER A 323 -6.90 17.38 13.69
CA SER A 323 -8.20 16.92 14.16
C SER A 323 -9.06 16.52 12.97
N ARG A 324 -9.87 15.47 13.16
CA ARG A 324 -10.84 15.01 12.15
C ARG A 324 -12.16 14.66 12.81
N PRO A 325 -13.31 15.18 12.32
CA PRO A 325 -14.60 14.80 12.88
C PRO A 325 -14.90 13.32 12.62
N VAL A 326 -15.58 12.70 13.57
CA VAL A 326 -16.05 11.31 13.49
C VAL A 326 -17.53 11.27 13.83
N GLU A 327 -18.27 10.54 13.01
CA GLU A 327 -19.71 10.31 13.18
C GLU A 327 -20.00 8.86 12.83
N VAL A 328 -20.76 8.18 13.68
CA VAL A 328 -21.23 6.82 13.44
C VAL A 328 -22.67 6.70 13.86
N GLU A 329 -23.41 5.84 13.15
CA GLU A 329 -24.80 5.54 13.45
C GLU A 329 -24.98 4.02 13.51
N ALA A 330 -25.54 3.52 14.61
CA ALA A 330 -26.03 2.15 14.69
C ALA A 330 -27.55 2.15 14.58
N VAL A 331 -28.06 1.23 13.75
CA VAL A 331 -29.48 1.10 13.43
C VAL A 331 -29.92 -0.30 13.82
N TYR A 332 -30.89 -0.38 14.72
CA TYR A 332 -31.65 -1.58 14.98
C TYR A 332 -32.91 -1.57 14.11
N GLU A 333 -33.09 -2.64 13.33
CA GLU A 333 -34.31 -2.87 12.57
C GLU A 333 -34.80 -4.30 12.79
N ASN A 334 -36.10 -4.44 13.08
CA ASN A 334 -36.78 -5.72 13.10
C ASN A 334 -38.06 -5.64 12.26
N ILE A 335 -38.15 -6.48 11.24
CA ILE A 335 -39.31 -6.59 10.34
C ILE A 335 -39.95 -7.95 10.53
N TYR A 336 -41.22 -7.98 10.88
CA TYR A 336 -42.01 -9.20 11.02
C TYR A 336 -43.43 -9.02 10.49
N GLY A 337 -44.08 -10.13 10.14
CA GLY A 337 -45.42 -10.15 9.58
C GLY A 337 -46.42 -10.87 10.48
N ARG A 338 -47.66 -10.42 10.45
CA ARG A 338 -48.82 -11.07 11.09
C ARG A 338 -49.87 -11.36 10.02
N LEU A 339 -50.34 -12.61 9.99
CA LEU A 339 -51.47 -12.99 9.16
C LEU A 339 -52.75 -12.47 9.81
N ILE A 340 -53.41 -11.50 9.18
CA ILE A 340 -54.69 -10.96 9.65
C ILE A 340 -55.84 -11.82 9.13
N LYS A 341 -55.76 -12.25 7.86
CA LYS A 341 -56.78 -13.05 7.19
C LYS A 341 -56.17 -13.84 6.02
N GLY A 342 -56.72 -15.02 5.72
CA GLY A 342 -56.26 -15.88 4.62
C GLY A 342 -55.60 -17.16 5.13
N ASP A 343 -55.14 -18.01 4.21
CA ASP A 343 -54.50 -19.28 4.52
C ASP A 343 -52.98 -19.17 4.36
N ARG A 344 -52.24 -19.55 5.42
CA ARG A 344 -50.77 -19.52 5.47
C ARG A 344 -50.13 -20.39 4.38
N LYS A 345 -50.84 -21.39 3.87
CA LYS A 345 -50.35 -22.28 2.81
C LYS A 345 -50.13 -21.54 1.48
N TYR A 346 -51.02 -20.60 1.15
CA TYR A 346 -51.04 -19.87 -0.12
C TYR A 346 -50.49 -18.44 0.03
N LEU A 347 -49.31 -18.33 0.65
CA LEU A 347 -48.55 -17.09 0.78
C LEU A 347 -47.31 -17.13 -0.11
N ASN A 348 -46.87 -15.97 -0.59
CA ASN A 348 -45.60 -15.83 -1.25
C ASN A 348 -44.44 -16.07 -0.25
N ASP A 349 -43.27 -16.46 -0.75
CA ASP A 349 -42.15 -16.88 0.10
C ASP A 349 -41.60 -15.75 0.99
N ASP A 350 -41.56 -14.50 0.49
CA ASP A 350 -41.17 -13.32 1.28
C ASP A 350 -42.11 -13.12 2.48
N THR A 351 -43.42 -13.21 2.25
CA THR A 351 -44.45 -13.15 3.27
C THR A 351 -44.28 -14.27 4.30
N LYS A 352 -44.10 -15.51 3.84
CA LYS A 352 -43.83 -16.66 4.73
C LYS A 352 -42.61 -16.42 5.61
N GLN A 353 -41.54 -15.85 5.05
CA GLN A 353 -40.33 -15.52 5.80
C GLN A 353 -40.62 -14.46 6.87
N LYS A 354 -41.35 -13.39 6.54
CA LYS A 354 -41.73 -12.35 7.51
C LYS A 354 -42.62 -12.88 8.63
N LEU A 355 -43.55 -13.78 8.32
CA LEU A 355 -44.43 -14.45 9.30
C LEU A 355 -43.72 -15.50 10.16
N SER A 356 -42.48 -15.87 9.82
CA SER A 356 -41.65 -16.75 10.64
C SER A 356 -40.82 -15.99 11.68
N ARG A 357 -40.75 -14.66 11.56
CA ARG A 357 -40.08 -13.77 12.51
C ARG A 357 -41.07 -13.36 13.60
N ASN A 358 -40.57 -13.20 14.82
CA ASN A 358 -41.37 -12.80 15.98
C ASN A 358 -41.10 -11.33 16.36
N PRO A 359 -42.08 -10.64 16.98
CA PRO A 359 -41.82 -9.38 17.65
C PRO A 359 -40.69 -9.56 18.68
N ARG A 360 -39.77 -8.59 18.72
CA ARG A 360 -38.67 -8.56 19.69
C ARG A 360 -38.79 -7.27 20.52
N PRO A 361 -38.36 -7.28 21.79
CA PRO A 361 -38.20 -6.04 22.53
C PRO A 361 -37.18 -5.16 21.81
N PHE A 362 -37.33 -3.83 21.93
CA PHE A 362 -36.30 -2.92 21.46
C PHE A 362 -35.00 -3.15 22.25
N PRO A 363 -33.83 -3.01 21.60
CA PRO A 363 -32.56 -3.11 22.31
C PRO A 363 -32.43 -1.97 23.33
N THR A 364 -31.72 -2.29 24.39
CA THR A 364 -31.33 -1.33 25.42
C THR A 364 -30.36 -0.28 24.84
N HIS A 365 -30.20 0.85 25.54
CA HIS A 365 -29.20 1.85 25.14
C HIS A 365 -27.78 1.30 25.18
N GLU A 366 -27.48 0.39 26.10
CA GLU A 366 -26.16 -0.24 26.22
C GLU A 366 -25.85 -1.15 25.02
N GLU A 367 -26.80 -1.98 24.59
CA GLU A 367 -26.66 -2.81 23.39
C GLU A 367 -26.48 -1.95 22.13
N MET A 368 -27.28 -0.89 21.98
CA MET A 368 -27.14 0.05 20.87
C MET A 368 -25.78 0.78 20.89
N LEU A 369 -25.29 1.16 22.08
CA LEU A 369 -23.97 1.77 22.24
C LEU A 369 -22.87 0.80 21.84
N HIS A 370 -22.95 -0.47 22.27
CA HIS A 370 -22.01 -1.51 21.88
C HIS A 370 -21.86 -1.60 20.36
N ASP A 371 -22.99 -1.67 19.64
CA ASP A 371 -23.00 -1.73 18.18
C ASP A 371 -22.40 -0.47 17.52
N ALA A 372 -22.73 0.71 18.05
CA ALA A 372 -22.14 1.97 17.59
C ALA A 372 -20.63 2.02 17.87
N GLY A 373 -20.19 1.45 18.99
CA GLY A 373 -18.79 1.36 19.38
C GLY A 373 -17.97 0.52 18.40
N ILE A 374 -18.49 -0.62 17.94
CA ILE A 374 -17.82 -1.44 16.91
C ILE A 374 -17.56 -0.61 15.64
N GLN A 375 -18.55 0.18 15.21
CA GLN A 375 -18.40 1.05 14.05
C GLN A 375 -17.41 2.18 14.30
N LEU A 376 -17.46 2.77 15.49
CA LEU A 376 -16.56 3.84 15.93
C LEU A 376 -15.11 3.38 15.90
N LYS A 377 -14.83 2.19 16.45
CA LYS A 377 -13.52 1.53 16.46
C LYS A 377 -12.97 1.33 15.05
N LYS A 378 -13.80 0.81 14.13
CA LYS A 378 -13.44 0.65 12.72
C LYS A 378 -13.10 1.98 12.05
N LYS A 379 -13.92 3.01 12.28
CA LYS A 379 -13.72 4.35 11.70
C LYS A 379 -12.46 5.02 12.25
N MET A 380 -12.22 4.93 13.56
CA MET A 380 -11.01 5.44 14.21
C MET A 380 -9.75 4.76 13.66
N LYS A 381 -9.74 3.42 13.54
CA LYS A 381 -8.62 2.68 12.93
C LYS A 381 -8.31 3.20 11.52
N GLY A 382 -9.34 3.42 10.71
CA GLY A 382 -9.21 4.00 9.37
C GLY A 382 -8.62 5.41 9.39
N ILE A 383 -9.11 6.29 10.27
CA ILE A 383 -8.61 7.67 10.37
C ILE A 383 -7.12 7.68 10.77
N ILE A 384 -6.73 6.85 11.74
CA ILE A 384 -5.32 6.77 12.16
C ILE A 384 -4.46 6.22 11.02
N PHE A 385 -4.92 5.16 10.34
CA PHE A 385 -4.18 4.58 9.22
C PHE A 385 -4.02 5.58 8.05
N ASP A 386 -5.06 6.32 7.70
CA ASP A 386 -5.05 7.34 6.63
C ASP A 386 -4.06 8.47 6.94
N LYS A 387 -4.04 8.94 8.19
CA LYS A 387 -3.20 10.07 8.61
C LYS A 387 -1.70 9.72 8.61
N GLU A 388 -1.40 8.45 8.79
CA GLU A 388 -0.03 7.96 9.03
C GLU A 388 0.55 7.25 7.80
N SER A 389 -0.24 7.08 6.74
CA SER A 389 0.18 6.61 5.39
C SER A 389 0.60 7.78 4.52
#